data_AF-A0A1S3ZCW0-F1
#
_entry.id   AF-A0A1S3ZCW0-F1
#
_cell.length_a   1.000
_cell.length_b   1.000
_cell.length_c   1.000
_cell.angle_alpha   90.00
_cell.angle_beta   90.00
_cell.angle_gamma   90.00
#
_symmetry.space_group_name_H-M   'P 1'
#
loop_
_entity.id
_entity.type
_entity.pdbx_description
1 polymer ?
#
loop_
_entity_poly.entity_id
_entity_poly.type
_entity_poly.pdbx_seq_one_letter_code
_entity_poly.pdbx_strand_id
1 'polypeptide(L)'
;MDQLTYLKQVMQWFKIISGLKINLGKCEVFPVGEVANIDDLSYVLRCKTGSLPTTYLGLPLGASHKDTTVWNPVIERVEKRLAGWQKRYLSKGGKEVLIKSTLLSMPTYYMSLLQAPAIITEKLERLQRNFLWDAVDGTRKFHLVN
;
A
#
# COMPACT_ATOMS: atom_id res chain seq x y z
N MET A 1 17.71 -27.23 -5.59
CA MET A 1 18.78 -26.30 -6.02
C MET A 1 18.74 -26.07 -7.52
N ASP A 2 18.58 -27.12 -8.33
CA ASP A 2 18.60 -27.05 -9.80
C ASP A 2 17.62 -26.02 -10.41
N GLN A 3 16.39 -25.94 -9.90
CA GLN A 3 15.39 -24.95 -10.34
C GLN A 3 15.88 -23.49 -10.22
N LEU A 4 16.62 -23.18 -9.16
CA LEU A 4 17.16 -21.84 -8.92
C LEU A 4 18.32 -21.54 -9.86
N THR A 5 19.11 -22.56 -10.20
CA THR A 5 20.17 -22.48 -11.21
C THR A 5 19.58 -22.19 -12.59
N TYR A 6 18.48 -22.84 -12.97
CA TYR A 6 17.76 -22.51 -14.21
C TYR A 6 17.23 -21.08 -14.20
N LEU A 7 16.63 -20.62 -13.10
CA LEU A 7 16.17 -19.22 -12.99
C LEU A 7 17.32 -18.23 -13.19
N LYS A 8 18.47 -18.50 -12.57
CA LYS A 8 19.68 -17.68 -12.75
C LYS A 8 20.15 -17.65 -14.21
N GLN A 9 20.13 -18.79 -14.89
CA GLN A 9 20.47 -18.86 -16.32
C GLN A 9 19.49 -18.05 -17.17
N VAL A 10 18.18 -18.16 -16.91
CA VAL A 10 17.16 -17.36 -17.61
C VAL A 10 17.41 -15.86 -17.40
N MET A 11 17.72 -15.44 -16.18
CA MET A 11 18.07 -14.05 -15.88
C MET A 11 19.34 -13.58 -16.61
N GLN A 12 20.33 -14.47 -16.77
CA GLN A 12 21.54 -14.17 -17.55
C GLN A 12 21.23 -14.02 -19.04
N TRP A 13 20.42 -14.93 -19.61
CA TRP A 13 19.98 -14.84 -21.00
C TRP A 13 19.17 -13.58 -21.26
N PHE A 14 18.21 -13.26 -20.37
CA PHE A 14 17.46 -12.01 -20.43
C PHE A 14 18.40 -10.79 -20.48
N LYS A 15 19.42 -10.76 -19.61
CA LYS A 15 20.42 -9.67 -19.61
C LYS A 15 21.16 -9.57 -20.93
N ILE A 16 21.59 -10.69 -21.52
CA ILE A 16 22.33 -10.72 -22.79
C ILE A 16 21.45 -10.22 -23.93
N ILE A 17 20.20 -10.68 -24.01
CA ILE A 17 19.28 -10.39 -25.13
C ILE A 17 18.73 -8.97 -25.03
N SER A 18 18.31 -8.54 -23.83
CA SER A 18 17.68 -7.21 -23.63
C SER A 18 18.68 -6.08 -23.41
N GLY A 19 19.93 -6.39 -23.05
CA GLY A 19 20.90 -5.41 -22.56
C GLY A 19 20.62 -4.88 -21.15
N LEU A 20 19.54 -5.31 -20.48
CA LEU A 20 19.17 -4.86 -19.15
C LEU A 20 19.84 -5.69 -18.06
N LYS A 21 20.51 -5.02 -17.11
CA LYS A 21 21.18 -5.68 -15.97
C LYS A 21 20.31 -5.62 -14.72
N ILE A 22 20.10 -6.78 -14.09
CA ILE A 22 19.44 -6.87 -12.78
C ILE A 22 20.28 -6.15 -11.72
N ASN A 23 19.62 -5.30 -10.92
CA ASN A 23 20.23 -4.63 -9.79
C ASN A 23 20.16 -5.52 -8.54
N LEU A 24 21.22 -6.31 -8.32
CA LEU A 24 21.32 -7.20 -7.16
C LEU A 24 21.27 -6.47 -5.81
N GLY A 25 21.62 -5.18 -5.76
CA GLY A 25 21.51 -4.37 -4.55
C GLY A 25 20.06 -4.07 -4.12
N LYS A 26 19.11 -4.20 -5.05
CA LYS A 26 17.66 -4.07 -4.83
C LYS A 26 16.94 -5.42 -4.84
N CYS A 27 17.65 -6.53 -5.09
CA CYS A 27 17.08 -7.86 -5.10
C CYS A 27 17.22 -8.51 -3.72
N GLU A 28 16.11 -9.07 -3.25
CA GLU A 28 16.05 -9.77 -1.98
C GLU A 28 15.22 -11.05 -2.15
N VAL A 29 15.56 -12.10 -1.42
CA VAL A 29 14.78 -13.34 -1.31
C VAL A 29 14.14 -13.40 0.07
N PHE A 30 12.84 -13.66 0.13
CA PHE A 30 12.09 -13.71 1.38
C PHE A 30 11.66 -15.16 1.66
N PRO A 31 11.99 -15.73 2.83
CA PRO A 31 11.42 -17.01 3.23
C PRO A 31 9.94 -16.84 3.59
N VAL A 32 9.10 -17.75 3.11
CA VAL A 32 7.67 -17.82 3.45
C VAL A 32 7.44 -19.13 4.20
N GLY A 33 7.18 -19.04 5.51
CA GLY A 33 7.15 -20.19 6.40
C GLY A 33 8.56 -20.65 6.82
N GLU A 34 8.68 -21.92 7.20
CA GLU A 34 9.97 -22.51 7.58
C GLU A 34 10.77 -22.92 6.34
N VAL A 35 11.88 -22.23 6.10
CA VAL A 35 12.80 -22.49 4.98
C VAL A 35 14.22 -22.66 5.52
N ALA A 36 14.67 -23.91 5.63
CA ALA A 36 15.96 -24.25 6.26
C ALA A 36 17.20 -23.82 5.44
N ASN A 37 17.06 -23.61 4.13
CA ASN A 37 18.17 -23.40 3.20
C ASN A 37 18.18 -22.01 2.56
N ILE A 38 17.62 -20.98 3.21
CA ILE A 38 17.47 -19.64 2.62
C ILE A 38 18.81 -18.99 2.23
N ASP A 39 19.87 -19.26 2.99
CA ASP A 39 21.21 -18.70 2.71
C ASP A 39 21.86 -19.33 1.47
N ASP A 40 21.62 -20.61 1.22
CA ASP A 40 22.07 -21.26 -0.01
C ASP A 40 21.33 -20.69 -1.23
N LEU A 41 20.03 -20.41 -1.09
CA LEU A 41 19.21 -19.82 -2.15
C LEU A 41 19.69 -18.39 -2.48
N SER A 42 19.94 -17.57 -1.46
CA SER A 42 20.44 -16.20 -1.62
C SER A 42 21.83 -16.20 -2.26
N TYR A 43 22.69 -17.14 -1.87
CA TYR A 43 24.02 -17.32 -2.46
C TYR A 43 23.96 -17.66 -3.95
N VAL A 44 23.09 -18.58 -4.36
CA VAL A 44 22.92 -18.95 -5.78
C VAL A 44 22.44 -17.76 -6.62
N LEU A 45 21.43 -17.04 -6.12
CA LEU A 45 20.85 -15.88 -6.80
C LEU A 45 21.68 -14.60 -6.70
N ARG A 46 22.68 -14.56 -5.81
CA ARG A 46 23.52 -13.39 -5.51
C ARG A 46 22.68 -12.19 -5.02
N CYS A 47 21.60 -12.45 -4.29
CA CYS A 47 20.73 -11.44 -3.69
C CYS A 47 20.79 -11.50 -2.16
N LYS A 48 20.22 -10.51 -1.48
CA LYS A 48 20.17 -10.50 0.00
C LYS A 48 19.01 -11.36 0.51
N THR A 49 19.12 -11.87 1.72
CA THR A 49 17.96 -12.44 2.43
C THR A 49 17.17 -11.30 3.09
N GLY A 50 15.89 -11.18 2.73
CA GLY A 50 14.95 -10.25 3.34
C GLY A 50 14.09 -10.92 4.42
N SER A 51 13.34 -10.12 5.17
CA SER A 51 12.38 -10.60 6.18
C SER A 51 11.00 -9.99 5.97
N LEU A 52 9.96 -10.73 6.35
CA LEU A 52 8.59 -10.24 6.36
C LEU A 52 8.23 -9.74 7.77
N PRO A 53 7.38 -8.70 7.90
CA PRO A 53 6.73 -7.97 6.81
C PRO A 53 7.66 -6.98 6.09
N THR A 54 7.47 -6.81 4.78
CA THR A 54 8.20 -5.83 3.95
C THR A 54 7.25 -4.95 3.15
N THR A 55 7.73 -3.89 2.51
CA THR A 55 6.89 -3.03 1.63
C THR A 55 7.13 -3.36 0.17
N TYR A 56 6.07 -3.77 -0.54
CA TYR A 56 6.10 -3.98 -1.99
C TYR A 56 5.03 -3.13 -2.67
N LEU A 57 5.44 -2.30 -3.64
CA LEU A 57 4.56 -1.35 -4.35
C LEU A 57 3.76 -0.42 -3.42
N GLY A 58 4.29 -0.13 -2.23
CA GLY A 58 3.63 0.72 -1.23
C GLY A 58 2.58 0.00 -0.39
N LEU A 59 2.52 -1.33 -0.42
CA LEU A 59 1.71 -2.18 0.45
C LEU A 59 2.60 -3.04 1.36
N PRO A 60 2.17 -3.32 2.59
CA PRO A 60 2.88 -4.25 3.44
C PRO A 60 2.57 -5.68 3.01
N LEU A 61 3.62 -6.36 2.56
CA LEU A 61 3.63 -7.77 2.22
C LEU A 61 3.98 -8.59 3.47
N GLY A 62 3.20 -9.63 3.76
CA GLY A 62 3.43 -10.51 4.91
C GLY A 62 3.05 -9.92 6.27
N ALA A 63 2.39 -8.74 6.31
CA ALA A 63 1.84 -8.21 7.54
C ALA A 63 0.61 -9.00 7.99
N SER A 64 0.35 -9.00 9.30
CA SER A 64 -0.83 -9.66 9.86
C SER A 64 -2.11 -8.95 9.39
N HIS A 65 -3.11 -9.72 8.96
CA HIS A 65 -4.42 -9.18 8.57
C HIS A 65 -5.15 -8.48 9.73
N LYS A 66 -4.78 -8.77 10.98
CA LYS A 66 -5.35 -8.14 12.18
C LYS A 66 -4.66 -6.82 12.53
N ASP A 67 -3.53 -6.55 11.91
CA ASP A 67 -2.75 -5.36 12.22
C ASP A 67 -3.38 -4.12 11.56
N THR A 68 -3.98 -3.27 12.39
CA THR A 68 -4.58 -2.01 11.95
C THR A 68 -3.53 -0.97 11.56
N THR A 69 -2.29 -1.10 12.05
CA THR A 69 -1.22 -0.12 11.81
C THR A 69 -0.78 -0.08 10.33
N VAL A 70 -0.99 -1.19 9.62
CA VAL A 70 -0.86 -1.32 8.16
C VAL A 70 -1.64 -0.22 7.41
N TRP A 71 -2.74 0.27 7.97
CA TRP A 71 -3.59 1.29 7.35
C TRP A 71 -3.17 2.74 7.66
N ASN A 72 -2.24 2.96 8.60
CA ASN A 72 -1.78 4.30 8.98
C ASN A 72 -1.25 5.10 7.78
N PRO A 73 -0.42 4.55 6.88
CA PRO A 73 0.08 5.30 5.71
C PRO A 73 -1.03 5.75 4.75
N VAL A 74 -2.16 5.05 4.71
CA VAL A 74 -3.34 5.43 3.93
C VAL A 74 -4.08 6.56 4.63
N ILE A 75 -4.34 6.40 5.92
CA ILE A 75 -5.03 7.41 6.74
C ILE A 75 -4.28 8.74 6.69
N GLU A 76 -2.97 8.73 6.94
CA GLU A 76 -2.13 9.93 6.91
C GLU A 76 -2.13 10.61 5.54
N ARG A 77 -2.09 9.83 4.44
CA ARG A 77 -2.19 10.38 3.08
C ARG A 77 -3.56 10.99 2.80
N VAL A 78 -4.63 10.35 3.29
CA VAL A 78 -6.00 10.87 3.18
C VAL A 78 -6.12 12.19 3.95
N GLU A 79 -5.70 12.23 5.21
CA GLU A 79 -5.72 13.42 6.06
C GLU A 79 -4.90 14.56 5.44
N LYS A 80 -3.70 14.28 4.93
CA LYS A 80 -2.85 15.29 4.28
C LYS A 80 -3.50 15.89 3.04
N ARG A 81 -4.15 15.08 2.20
CA ARG A 81 -4.88 15.58 1.01
C ARG A 81 -6.08 16.43 1.42
N LEU A 82 -6.85 15.95 2.39
CA LEU A 82 -8.00 16.67 2.93
C LEU A 82 -7.62 18.05 3.49
N ALA A 83 -6.58 18.11 4.33
CA ALA A 83 -6.06 19.36 4.87
C ALA A 83 -5.60 20.33 3.76
N GLY A 84 -5.03 19.82 2.67
CA GLY A 84 -4.65 20.62 1.51
C GLY A 84 -5.84 21.17 0.71
N TRP A 85 -6.92 20.41 0.60
CA TRP A 85 -8.12 20.83 -0.13
C TRP A 85 -9.06 21.70 0.70
N GLN A 86 -9.09 21.53 2.02
CA GLN A 86 -9.92 22.34 2.90
C GLN A 86 -9.51 23.83 2.88
N LYS A 87 -8.24 24.12 2.52
CA LYS A 87 -7.77 25.48 2.25
C LYS A 87 -8.32 26.09 0.96
N ARG A 88 -8.99 25.31 0.12
CA ARG A 88 -9.59 25.75 -1.14
C ARG A 88 -11.09 25.96 -0.95
N TYR A 89 -11.61 27.08 -1.44
CA TYR A 89 -13.06 27.31 -1.49
C TYR A 89 -13.68 26.41 -2.57
N LEU A 90 -14.17 25.25 -2.15
CA LEU A 90 -14.77 24.23 -3.03
C LEU A 90 -16.27 24.13 -2.79
N SER A 91 -17.04 24.00 -3.87
CA SER A 91 -18.45 23.64 -3.79
C SER A 91 -18.61 22.20 -3.28
N LYS A 92 -19.79 21.87 -2.72
CA LYS A 92 -20.10 20.49 -2.29
C LYS A 92 -19.90 19.46 -3.41
N GLY A 93 -20.35 19.77 -4.62
CA GLY A 93 -20.14 18.91 -5.79
C GLY A 93 -18.65 18.74 -6.14
N GLY A 94 -17.87 19.83 -6.07
CA GLY A 94 -16.42 19.75 -6.27
C GLY A 94 -15.71 18.86 -5.24
N LYS A 95 -16.15 18.91 -3.97
CA LYS A 95 -15.63 18.04 -2.91
C LYS A 95 -15.96 16.57 -3.14
N GLU A 96 -17.19 16.27 -3.54
CA GLU A 96 -17.61 14.90 -3.85
C GLU A 96 -16.80 14.31 -5.02
N VAL A 97 -16.60 15.10 -6.08
CA VAL A 97 -15.76 14.71 -7.22
C VAL A 97 -14.34 14.42 -6.77
N LEU A 98 -13.73 15.27 -5.93
CA LEU A 98 -12.40 15.01 -5.38
C LEU A 98 -12.35 13.74 -4.52
N ILE A 99 -13.34 13.53 -3.64
CA ILE A 99 -13.42 12.31 -2.84
C ILE A 99 -13.39 11.08 -3.74
N LYS A 100 -14.30 11.03 -4.73
CA LYS A 100 -14.48 9.86 -5.60
C LYS A 100 -13.28 9.61 -6.51
N SER A 101 -12.76 10.67 -7.14
CA SER A 101 -11.68 10.55 -8.13
C SER A 101 -10.29 10.34 -7.52
N THR A 102 -10.03 10.89 -6.32
CA THR A 102 -8.67 10.96 -5.79
C THR A 102 -8.50 10.41 -4.38
N LEU A 103 -9.49 10.52 -3.49
CA LEU A 103 -9.35 9.93 -2.14
C LEU A 103 -9.60 8.43 -2.13
N LEU A 104 -10.64 7.96 -2.82
CA LEU A 104 -11.04 6.56 -2.78
C LEU A 104 -10.00 5.63 -3.44
N SER A 105 -9.17 6.13 -4.36
CA SER A 105 -8.18 5.28 -5.04
C SER A 105 -7.13 4.66 -4.11
N MET A 106 -6.70 5.35 -3.04
CA MET A 106 -5.67 4.81 -2.14
C MET A 106 -6.21 3.73 -1.19
N PRO A 107 -7.34 3.94 -0.47
CA PRO A 107 -7.97 2.88 0.31
C PRO A 107 -8.38 1.69 -0.55
N THR A 108 -8.92 1.92 -1.77
CA THR A 108 -9.31 0.83 -2.67
C THR A 108 -8.10 -0.03 -3.09
N TYR A 109 -6.94 0.59 -3.31
CA TYR A 109 -5.71 -0.16 -3.59
C TYR A 109 -5.25 -1.04 -2.41
N TYR A 110 -5.44 -0.59 -1.17
CA TYR A 110 -5.16 -1.43 0.00
C TYR A 110 -6.22 -2.53 0.17
N MET A 111 -7.50 -2.19 -0.03
CA MET A 111 -8.63 -3.14 0.09
C MET A 111 -8.59 -4.26 -0.94
N SER A 112 -7.94 -4.09 -2.10
CA SER A 112 -7.83 -5.18 -3.08
C SER A 112 -6.91 -6.32 -2.63
N LEU A 113 -6.05 -6.10 -1.63
CA LEU A 113 -5.07 -7.08 -1.14
C LEU A 113 -5.18 -7.35 0.36
N LEU A 114 -5.80 -6.44 1.12
CA LEU A 114 -5.94 -6.51 2.57
C LEU A 114 -7.41 -6.34 2.96
N GLN A 115 -7.89 -7.20 3.85
CA GLN A 115 -9.23 -7.02 4.42
C GLN A 115 -9.22 -5.83 5.37
N ALA A 116 -10.02 -4.81 5.07
CA ALA A 116 -10.14 -3.63 5.92
C ALA A 116 -10.92 -3.95 7.20
N PRO A 117 -10.34 -3.73 8.39
CA PRO A 117 -11.09 -3.80 9.64
C PRO A 117 -12.17 -2.71 9.69
N ALA A 118 -13.32 -2.99 10.32
CA ALA A 118 -14.43 -2.05 10.43
C ALA A 118 -14.01 -0.68 11.02
N ILE A 119 -13.11 -0.70 12.01
CA ILE A 119 -12.56 0.51 12.63
C ILE A 119 -11.87 1.42 11.60
N ILE A 120 -11.18 0.83 10.62
CA ILE A 120 -10.48 1.58 9.57
C ILE A 120 -11.46 2.16 8.56
N THR A 121 -12.43 1.36 8.12
CA THR A 121 -13.46 1.84 7.18
C THR A 121 -14.27 2.98 7.81
N GLU A 122 -14.69 2.82 9.07
CA GLU A 122 -15.40 3.87 9.81
C GLU A 122 -14.59 5.17 9.94
N LYS A 123 -13.27 5.07 10.20
CA LYS A 123 -12.38 6.23 10.28
C LYS A 123 -12.25 6.94 8.94
N LEU A 124 -12.03 6.19 7.85
CA LEU A 124 -11.93 6.75 6.50
C LEU A 124 -13.23 7.43 6.07
N GLU A 125 -14.38 6.81 6.33
CA GLU A 125 -15.68 7.43 6.05
C GLU A 125 -15.91 8.68 6.88
N ARG A 126 -15.52 8.69 8.16
CA ARG A 126 -15.62 9.87 9.02
C ARG A 126 -14.82 11.04 8.45
N LEU A 127 -13.59 10.79 7.98
CA LEU A 127 -12.77 11.81 7.33
C LEU A 127 -13.43 12.37 6.07
N GLN A 128 -14.00 11.51 5.22
CA GLN A 128 -14.72 11.93 4.01
C GLN A 128 -15.98 12.76 4.35
N ARG A 129 -16.78 12.31 5.32
CA ARG A 129 -17.98 13.03 5.78
C ARG A 129 -17.62 14.40 6.34
N ASN A 130 -16.61 14.48 7.20
CA ASN A 130 -16.20 15.75 7.79
C ASN A 130 -15.77 16.77 6.72
N PHE A 131 -15.02 16.32 5.72
CA PHE A 131 -14.62 17.18 4.60
C PHE A 131 -15.81 17.62 3.74
N LEU A 132 -16.71 16.70 3.40
CA LEU A 132 -17.88 16.99 2.56
C LEU A 132 -18.81 18.04 3.22
N TRP A 133 -18.97 17.95 4.54
CA TRP A 133 -19.91 18.78 5.31
C TRP A 133 -19.28 20.01 5.99
N ASP A 134 -17.98 20.25 5.81
CA ASP A 134 -17.22 21.29 6.53
C ASP A 134 -17.43 21.19 8.05
N ALA A 135 -17.46 19.97 8.57
CA ALA A 135 -17.54 19.75 10.01
C ALA A 135 -16.18 20.14 10.61
N VAL A 136 -16.15 21.28 11.31
CA VAL A 136 -15.04 21.66 12.19
C VAL A 136 -15.24 20.94 13.51
N ASP A 137 -14.17 20.38 14.09
CA ASP A 137 -14.17 19.67 15.37
C ASP A 137 -15.08 20.39 16.39
N GLY A 138 -16.21 19.76 16.73
CA GLY A 138 -17.17 20.25 17.73
C GLY A 138 -18.49 20.82 17.20
N THR A 139 -18.63 21.16 15.91
CA THR A 139 -19.91 21.64 15.34
C THR A 139 -20.56 20.58 14.45
N ARG A 140 -21.46 19.76 15.04
CA ARG A 140 -22.34 18.87 14.26
C ARG A 140 -23.28 19.73 13.42
N LYS A 141 -23.04 19.83 12.11
CA LYS A 141 -24.08 20.27 11.17
C LYS A 141 -25.03 19.10 10.91
N PHE A 142 -26.33 19.33 11.06
CA PHE A 142 -27.37 18.33 10.88
C PHE A 142 -27.26 17.66 9.50
N HIS A 143 -27.26 16.33 9.49
CA HIS A 143 -27.40 15.57 8.26
C HIS A 143 -28.85 15.73 7.78
N LEU A 144 -29.03 16.28 6.59
CA LEU A 144 -30.34 16.22 5.94
C LEU A 144 -30.57 14.78 5.52
N VAL A 145 -31.48 14.12 6.24
CA VAL A 145 -32.09 12.86 5.82
C VAL A 145 -32.93 13.20 4.60
N ASN A 146 -32.66 12.52 3.48
CA ASN A 146 -33.60 12.42 2.38
C ASN A 146 -33.80 10.95 2.07
#